data_AF-B8Y700-F1
#
_entry.id   AF-B8Y700-F1
#
_cell.length_a   1.000
_cell.length_b   1.000
_cell.length_c   1.000
_cell.angle_alpha   90.00
_cell.angle_beta   90.00
_cell.angle_gamma   90.00
#
_symmetry.space_group_name_H-M   'P 1'
#
loop_
_entity.id
_entity.type
_entity.pdbx_description
1 polymer ?
#
loop_
_entity_poly.entity_id
_entity_poly.type
_entity_poly.pdbx_seq_one_letter_code
_entity_poly.pdbx_strand_id
1 'polypeptide(L)' 'CRCIQTESRPIGRHIEKVELIPANSHCEETEIIATLKKTGQEVCLDPAAPWVK' A
#
# COMPACT_ATOMS: atom_id res chain seq x y z
N CYS A 1 1.95 10.56 -8.13
CA CYS A 1 1.88 9.29 -7.37
C CYS A 1 3.05 9.23 -6.39
N ARG A 2 2.84 8.74 -5.16
CA ARG A 2 3.87 8.49 -4.13
C ARG A 2 4.55 7.14 -4.31
N CYS A 3 3.85 6.16 -4.84
CA CYS A 3 4.28 4.79 -5.05
C CYS A 3 4.91 4.65 -6.44
N ILE A 4 6.17 4.22 -6.48
CA ILE A 4 6.90 3.87 -7.72
C ILE A 4 6.89 2.35 -7.93
N GLN A 5 6.82 1.59 -6.83
CA GLN A 5 6.79 0.14 -6.81
C GLN A 5 5.75 -0.32 -5.78
N THR A 6 5.10 -1.44 -6.08
CA THR A 6 4.08 -2.05 -5.22
C THR A 6 4.52 -3.43 -4.73
N GLU A 7 4.03 -3.81 -3.57
CA GLU A 7 4.26 -5.10 -2.94
C GLU A 7 3.01 -5.94 -3.01
N SER A 8 3.10 -7.08 -3.70
CA SER A 8 2.00 -8.03 -3.87
C SER A 8 2.14 -9.25 -2.96
N ARG A 9 3.25 -9.42 -2.21
CA ARG A 9 3.41 -10.54 -1.26
C ARG A 9 2.45 -10.40 -0.08
N PRO A 10 1.88 -11.51 0.43
CA PRO A 10 0.91 -11.49 1.52
C PRO A 10 1.58 -11.13 2.87
N ILE A 11 1.69 -9.83 3.13
CA ILE A 11 2.34 -9.28 4.33
C ILE A 11 1.33 -8.74 5.36
N GLY A 12 0.03 -8.91 5.15
CA GLY A 12 -1.04 -8.37 6.02
C GLY A 12 -0.82 -8.57 7.53
N ARG A 13 -0.30 -9.73 7.95
CA ARG A 13 0.02 -10.00 9.37
C ARG A 13 1.06 -9.05 9.99
N HIS A 14 1.91 -8.45 9.15
CA HIS A 14 2.99 -7.54 9.55
C HIS A 14 2.59 -6.06 9.46
N ILE A 15 1.37 -5.75 9.00
CA ILE A 15 0.90 -4.38 8.80
C ILE A 15 0.30 -3.81 10.08
N GLU A 16 0.77 -2.65 10.49
CA GLU A 16 0.26 -1.88 11.63
C GLU A 16 -0.86 -0.93 11.22
N LYS A 17 -0.64 -0.19 10.14
CA LYS A 17 -1.53 0.86 9.65
C LYS A 17 -1.63 0.76 8.13
N VAL A 18 -2.79 1.12 7.59
CA VAL A 18 -3.02 1.26 6.15
C VAL A 18 -3.60 2.64 5.88
N GLU A 19 -3.08 3.29 4.85
CA GLU A 19 -3.56 4.55 4.28
C GLU A 19 -3.99 4.30 2.84
N LEU A 20 -5.26 4.57 2.55
CA LEU A 20 -5.81 4.52 1.19
C LEU A 20 -5.83 5.94 0.61
N ILE A 21 -5.12 6.13 -0.49
CA ILE A 21 -5.06 7.39 -1.21
C ILE A 21 -5.79 7.19 -2.54
N PRO A 22 -7.04 7.68 -2.68
CA PRO A 22 -7.76 7.56 -3.93
C PRO A 22 -7.10 8.38 -5.04
N ALA A 23 -7.39 8.00 -6.27
CA ALA A 23 -7.00 8.74 -7.45
C ALA A 23 -7.45 10.21 -7.36
N ASN A 24 -6.58 11.13 -7.77
CA ASN A 24 -6.80 12.57 -7.75
C ASN A 24 -6.10 13.25 -8.94
N SER A 25 -6.19 14.57 -9.05
CA SER A 25 -5.61 15.35 -10.15
C SER A 25 -4.08 15.20 -10.33
N HIS A 26 -3.37 14.71 -9.32
CA HIS A 26 -1.91 14.51 -9.35
C HIS A 26 -1.51 13.03 -9.53
N CYS A 27 -2.44 12.09 -9.41
CA CYS A 27 -2.20 10.67 -9.60
C CYS A 27 -3.52 9.98 -9.94
N GLU A 28 -3.63 9.41 -11.15
CA GLU A 28 -4.84 8.72 -11.60
C GLU A 28 -4.99 7.32 -10.97
N GLU A 29 -3.95 6.84 -10.28
CA GLU A 29 -3.92 5.54 -9.62
C GLU A 29 -4.35 5.67 -8.14
N THR A 30 -5.02 4.63 -7.64
CA THR A 30 -5.29 4.50 -6.20
C THR A 30 -4.07 3.87 -5.53
N GLU A 31 -3.53 4.56 -4.54
CA GLU A 31 -2.34 4.11 -3.81
C GLU A 31 -2.76 3.57 -2.45
N ILE A 32 -2.21 2.42 -2.06
CA ILE A 32 -2.42 1.84 -0.73
C ILE A 32 -1.06 1.81 -0.05
N ILE A 33 -0.87 2.59 1.02
CA ILE A 33 0.39 2.66 1.76
C ILE A 33 0.21 1.98 3.11
N ALA A 34 1.00 0.96 3.38
CA ALA A 34 0.98 0.22 4.64
C ALA A 34 2.24 0.50 5.46
N THR A 35 2.08 0.68 6.77
CA THR A 35 3.18 0.79 7.72
C THR A 35 3.42 -0.56 8.38
N LEU A 36 4.67 -1.05 8.41
CA LEU A 36 5.03 -2.35 9.00
C LEU A 36 5.26 -2.26 10.52
N LYS A 37 4.64 -3.13 11.31
CA LYS A 37 4.71 -3.14 12.79
C LYS A 37 6.13 -3.18 13.36
N LYS A 38 7.01 -3.96 12.74
CA LYS A 38 8.35 -4.23 13.29
C LYS A 38 9.35 -3.12 12.98
N THR A 39 9.22 -2.49 11.82
CA THR A 39 10.22 -1.58 11.28
C THR A 39 9.72 -0.15 11.17
N GLY A 40 8.40 0.08 11.26
CA GLY A 40 7.77 1.36 10.91
C GLY A 40 7.88 1.72 9.43
N GLN A 41 8.38 0.82 8.58
CA GLN A 41 8.61 1.09 7.18
C GLN A 41 7.28 1.19 6.43
N GLU A 42 7.17 2.21 5.58
CA GLU A 42 6.08 2.35 4.63
C GLU A 42 6.33 1.51 3.38
N VAL A 43 5.32 0.75 2.96
CA VAL A 43 5.33 -0.05 1.74
C VAL A 43 4.04 0.19 0.97
N CYS A 44 4.15 0.39 -0.33
CA CYS A 44 2.98 0.48 -1.19
C CYS A 44 2.46 -0.92 -1.50
N LEU A 45 1.17 -1.15 -1.34
CA LEU A 45 0.51 -2.42 -1.65
C LEU A 45 -0.10 -2.37 -3.05
N ASP A 46 -0.05 -3.50 -3.73
CA ASP A 46 -0.69 -3.69 -5.03
C ASP A 46 -2.22 -3.91 -4.86
N PRO A 47 -3.09 -2.99 -5.33
CA PRO A 47 -4.55 -3.15 -5.24
C PRO A 47 -5.09 -4.36 -6.01
N ALA A 48 -4.33 -4.89 -6.99
CA ALA A 48 -4.70 -6.07 -7.75
C ALA A 48 -4.43 -7.39 -6.98
N ALA A 49 -3.61 -7.35 -5.92
CA ALA A 49 -3.30 -8.55 -5.14
C ALA A 49 -4.54 -9.04 -4.36
N PRO A 50 -4.91 -10.34 -4.44
CA PRO A 50 -6.16 -10.85 -3.87
C PRO A 50 -6.32 -10.66 -2.35
N TRP A 51 -5.21 -10.57 -1.62
CA TRP A 51 -5.22 -10.41 -0.16
C TRP A 51 -5.32 -8.94 0.30
N VAL A 52 -5.17 -7.99 -0.63
CA VAL A 52 -5.26 -6.54 -0.37
C VAL A 52 -6.71 -6.05 -0.46
N LYS A 53 -7.60 -6.82 -1.11
CA LYS A 53 -9.04 -6.53 -1.23
C LYS A 53 -9.84 -6.89 0.01
#